data_AF-H0EJ53-F1
#
_entry.id   AF-H0EJ53-F1
#
_cell.length_a   1.000
_cell.length_b   1.000
_cell.length_c   1.000
_cell.angle_alpha   90.00
_cell.angle_beta   90.00
_cell.angle_gamma   90.00
#
_symmetry.space_group_name_H-M   'P 1'
#
loop_
_entity.id
_entity.type
_entity.pdbx_description
1 polymer ?
#
loop_
_entity_poly.entity_id
_entity_poly.type
_entity_poly.pdbx_seq_one_letter_code
_entity_poly.pdbx_strand_id
1 'polypeptide(L)'
;MRERDRFTSFERKMKWVMWTRHGQAKLDVLDRYAEALAKMKERHARTSTHLEDRQVAAEMELRASHKQAERSVKIRLRHMEAYCDGLGRKGGERATARVVTERDLRELGKQYNLRDDMERLHQSKVNVMRDKQSKQMEQLLTRQEEELEKLAARQDDELDALEQSFVDEEDGFFAVFQERKMKLRIRWDVTEEIWRKKLEARNNVKYAPIVPVEFEQDNILDDTLASVLE
;
A
#
# COMPACT_ATOMS: atom_id res chain seq x y z
N MET A 1 36.06 -23.94 -35.60
CA MET A 1 36.11 -23.77 -34.13
C MET A 1 36.18 -22.30 -33.72
N ARG A 2 37.25 -21.53 -33.98
CA ARG A 2 37.35 -20.11 -33.55
C ARG A 2 36.14 -19.21 -33.87
N GLU A 3 35.47 -19.41 -35.00
CA GLU A 3 34.29 -18.61 -35.37
C GLU A 3 33.02 -19.00 -34.59
N ARG A 4 32.81 -20.30 -34.33
CA ARG A 4 31.73 -20.79 -33.44
C ARG A 4 31.89 -20.19 -32.05
N ASP A 5 33.10 -20.29 -31.49
CA ASP A 5 33.39 -19.83 -30.13
C ASP A 5 33.19 -18.32 -29.98
N ARG A 6 33.55 -17.56 -31.02
CA ARG A 6 33.32 -16.11 -31.06
C ARG A 6 31.82 -15.78 -31.11
N PHE A 7 31.05 -16.54 -31.89
CA PHE A 7 29.60 -16.35 -32.01
C PHE A 7 28.89 -16.67 -30.68
N THR A 8 29.20 -17.81 -30.06
CA THR A 8 28.60 -18.22 -28.77
C THR A 8 29.00 -17.29 -27.63
N SER A 9 30.25 -16.82 -27.62
CA SER A 9 30.71 -15.82 -26.65
C SER A 9 29.96 -14.48 -26.81
N PHE A 10 29.71 -14.06 -28.05
CA PHE A 10 28.95 -12.84 -28.33
C PHE A 10 27.49 -12.97 -27.91
N GLU A 11 26.84 -14.10 -28.24
CA GLU A 11 25.47 -14.41 -27.80
C GLU A 11 25.34 -14.35 -26.28
N ARG A 12 26.22 -15.04 -25.56
CA ARG A 12 26.24 -15.05 -24.09
C ARG A 12 26.42 -13.65 -23.52
N LYS A 13 27.34 -12.86 -24.10
CA LYS A 13 27.57 -11.48 -23.67
C LYS A 13 26.33 -10.61 -23.87
N MET A 14 25.66 -10.72 -25.02
CA MET A 14 24.47 -9.91 -25.29
C MET A 14 23.30 -10.32 -24.40
N LYS A 15 23.07 -11.62 -24.19
CA LYS A 15 22.07 -12.12 -23.25
C LYS A 15 22.31 -11.60 -21.84
N TRP A 16 23.56 -11.63 -21.37
CA TRP A 16 23.93 -11.10 -20.06
C TRP A 16 23.64 -9.59 -19.93
N VAL A 17 23.96 -8.79 -20.96
CA VAL A 17 23.66 -7.34 -20.96
C VAL A 17 22.15 -7.10 -20.90
N MET A 18 21.37 -7.82 -21.70
CA MET A 18 19.92 -7.73 -21.73
C MET A 18 19.30 -8.04 -20.35
N TRP A 19 19.72 -9.16 -19.74
CA TRP A 19 19.24 -9.58 -18.41
C TRP A 19 19.64 -8.59 -17.31
N THR A 20 20.87 -8.09 -17.37
CA THR A 20 21.35 -7.10 -16.40
C THR A 20 20.55 -5.80 -16.50
N ARG A 21 20.24 -5.35 -17.72
CA ARG A 21 19.42 -4.16 -17.94
C ARG A 21 18.00 -4.34 -17.43
N HIS A 22 17.37 -5.49 -17.71
CA HIS A 22 16.03 -5.79 -17.21
C HIS A 22 16.00 -5.88 -15.68
N GLY A 23 16.98 -6.56 -15.07
CA GLY A 23 17.13 -6.63 -13.62
C GLY A 23 17.27 -5.25 -12.99
N GLN A 24 18.09 -4.37 -13.57
CA GLN A 24 18.24 -3.00 -13.09
C GLN A 24 16.92 -2.22 -13.22
N ALA A 25 16.24 -2.31 -14.36
CA ALA A 25 14.96 -1.63 -14.57
C ALA A 25 13.90 -2.09 -13.56
N LYS A 26 13.87 -3.39 -13.23
CA LYS A 26 12.97 -3.95 -12.21
C LYS A 26 13.28 -3.40 -10.82
N LEU A 27 14.57 -3.35 -10.43
CA LEU A 27 14.98 -2.72 -9.17
C LEU A 27 14.58 -1.24 -9.11
N ASP A 28 14.79 -0.49 -10.18
CA ASP A 28 14.45 0.93 -10.26
C ASP A 28 12.92 1.16 -10.12
N VAL A 29 12.08 0.26 -10.64
CA VAL A 29 10.62 0.28 -10.41
C VAL A 29 10.32 0.03 -8.93
N LEU A 30 10.86 -1.04 -8.36
CA LEU A 30 10.62 -1.41 -6.96
C LEU A 30 11.04 -0.30 -5.99
N ASP A 31 12.20 0.30 -6.18
CA ASP A 31 12.72 1.37 -5.32
C ASP A 31 11.83 2.62 -5.40
N ARG A 32 11.39 3.01 -6.61
CA ARG A 32 10.47 4.15 -6.79
C ARG A 32 9.14 3.93 -6.08
N TYR A 33 8.54 2.74 -6.20
CA TYR A 33 7.28 2.44 -5.52
C TYR A 33 7.45 2.29 -4.01
N ALA A 34 8.57 1.75 -3.54
CA ALA A 34 8.88 1.68 -2.11
C ALA A 34 8.96 3.09 -1.48
N GLU A 35 9.63 4.03 -2.15
CA GLU A 35 9.66 5.42 -1.72
C GLU A 35 8.27 6.08 -1.73
N ALA A 36 7.50 5.85 -2.80
CA ALA A 36 6.15 6.39 -2.92
C ALA A 36 5.24 5.87 -1.80
N LEU A 37 5.31 4.58 -1.52
CA LEU A 37 4.57 3.91 -0.45
C LEU A 37 4.95 4.48 0.93
N ALA A 38 6.25 4.66 1.19
CA ALA A 38 6.72 5.23 2.45
C ALA A 38 6.20 6.67 2.65
N LYS A 39 6.33 7.52 1.63
CA LYS A 39 5.83 8.91 1.65
C LYS A 39 4.30 8.95 1.84
N MET A 40 3.57 8.03 1.24
CA MET A 40 2.12 7.93 1.35
C MET A 40 1.69 7.52 2.76
N LYS A 41 2.29 6.44 3.31
CA LYS A 41 2.04 5.99 4.69
C LYS A 41 2.35 7.07 5.72
N GLU A 42 3.44 7.81 5.53
CA GLU A 42 3.78 8.94 6.41
C GLU A 42 2.70 10.04 6.39
N ARG A 43 2.20 10.40 5.21
CA ARG A 43 1.10 11.38 5.06
C ARG A 43 -0.20 10.88 5.69
N HIS A 44 -0.52 9.61 5.52
CA HIS A 44 -1.68 8.97 6.14
C HIS A 44 -1.60 9.01 7.67
N ALA A 45 -0.45 8.64 8.23
CA ALA A 45 -0.19 8.70 9.67
C ALA A 45 -0.34 10.14 10.21
N ARG A 46 0.23 11.13 9.53
CA ARG A 46 0.07 12.56 9.91
C ARG A 46 -1.38 13.03 9.87
N THR A 47 -2.15 12.57 8.89
CA THR A 47 -3.55 12.98 8.72
C THR A 47 -4.45 12.32 9.77
N SER A 48 -4.22 11.04 10.05
CA SER A 48 -4.91 10.30 11.11
C SER A 48 -4.63 10.89 12.50
N THR A 49 -3.35 11.09 12.84
CA THR A 49 -2.96 11.73 14.11
C THR A 49 -3.55 13.13 14.28
N HIS A 50 -3.54 13.96 13.23
CA HIS A 50 -4.15 15.28 13.29
C HIS A 50 -5.67 15.23 13.53
N LEU A 51 -6.35 14.25 12.93
CA LEU A 51 -7.78 14.03 13.18
C LEU A 51 -8.02 13.59 14.63
N GLU A 52 -7.23 12.65 15.14
CA GLU A 52 -7.30 12.19 16.53
C GLU A 52 -7.09 13.33 17.52
N ASP A 53 -6.06 14.15 17.33
CA ASP A 53 -5.78 15.31 18.19
C ASP A 53 -6.97 16.28 18.25
N ARG A 54 -7.58 16.56 17.09
CA ARG A 54 -8.77 17.41 17.00
C ARG A 54 -9.97 16.77 17.69
N GLN A 55 -10.13 15.45 17.58
CA GLN A 55 -11.21 14.71 18.23
C GLN A 55 -11.06 14.72 19.75
N VAL A 56 -9.85 14.47 20.25
CA VAL A 56 -9.51 14.54 21.68
C VAL A 56 -9.75 15.95 22.23
N ALA A 57 -9.29 16.99 21.51
CA ALA A 57 -9.51 18.37 21.92
C ALA A 57 -11.01 18.72 22.04
N ALA A 58 -11.82 18.31 21.06
CA ALA A 58 -13.27 18.50 21.09
C ALA A 58 -13.94 17.76 22.26
N GLU A 59 -13.49 16.54 22.57
CA GLU A 59 -13.99 15.79 23.72
C GLU A 59 -13.61 16.46 25.04
N MET A 60 -12.36 16.94 25.17
CA MET A 60 -11.89 17.65 26.34
C MET A 60 -12.70 18.92 26.60
N GLU A 61 -12.95 19.72 25.57
CA GLU A 61 -13.77 20.94 25.66
C GLU A 61 -15.21 20.62 26.08
N LEU A 62 -15.82 19.59 25.47
CA LEU A 62 -17.17 19.16 25.82
C LEU A 62 -17.27 18.72 27.28
N ARG A 63 -16.31 17.94 27.76
CA ARG A 63 -16.24 17.50 29.16
C ARG A 63 -16.00 18.67 30.12
N ALA A 64 -15.19 19.65 29.73
CA ALA A 64 -14.98 20.86 30.53
C ALA A 64 -16.28 21.67 30.66
N SER A 65 -17.01 21.84 29.55
CA SER A 65 -18.33 22.49 29.52
C SER A 65 -19.35 21.75 30.40
N HIS A 66 -19.40 20.42 30.32
CA HIS A 66 -20.26 19.59 31.19
C HIS A 66 -19.94 19.77 32.67
N LYS A 67 -18.66 19.73 33.05
CA LYS A 67 -18.22 19.99 34.43
C LYS A 67 -18.60 21.39 34.90
N GLN A 68 -18.49 22.41 34.03
CA GLN A 68 -18.90 23.77 34.37
C GLN A 68 -20.41 23.89 34.57
N ALA A 69 -21.21 23.24 33.72
CA ALA A 69 -22.66 23.20 33.84
C ALA A 69 -23.09 22.52 35.15
N GLU A 70 -22.50 21.38 35.50
CA GLU A 70 -22.74 20.69 36.78
C GLU A 70 -22.41 21.56 37.99
N ARG A 71 -21.27 22.27 37.97
CA ARG A 71 -20.91 23.21 39.04
C ARG A 71 -21.93 24.34 39.17
N SER A 72 -22.35 24.91 38.04
CA SER A 72 -23.35 25.99 38.02
C SER A 72 -24.69 25.55 38.61
N VAL A 73 -25.17 24.37 38.22
CA VAL A 73 -26.41 23.78 38.77
C VAL A 73 -26.27 23.50 40.27
N LYS A 74 -25.15 22.93 40.72
CA LYS A 74 -24.87 22.69 42.15
C LYS A 74 -24.85 23.98 42.97
N ILE A 75 -24.21 25.03 42.46
CA ILE A 75 -24.17 26.34 43.12
C ILE A 75 -25.58 26.92 43.21
N ARG A 76 -26.35 26.87 42.12
CA ARG A 76 -27.75 27.35 42.09
C ARG A 76 -28.64 26.59 43.07
N LEU A 77 -28.54 25.27 43.10
CA LEU A 77 -29.27 24.42 44.05
C LEU A 77 -28.98 24.83 45.49
N ARG A 78 -27.69 24.96 45.86
CA ARG A 78 -27.30 25.41 47.21
C ARG A 78 -27.87 26.79 47.57
N HIS A 79 -27.89 27.73 46.62
CA HIS A 79 -28.49 29.05 46.86
C HIS A 79 -30.00 28.98 47.04
N MET A 80 -30.68 28.16 46.24
CA MET A 80 -32.14 27.97 46.36
C MET A 80 -32.51 27.21 47.63
N GLU A 81 -31.74 26.19 48.02
CA GLU A 81 -31.85 25.47 49.30
C GLU A 81 -31.70 26.45 50.47
N ALA A 82 -30.62 27.24 50.49
CA ALA A 82 -30.40 28.24 51.54
C ALA A 82 -31.50 29.31 51.59
N TYR A 83 -32.06 29.69 50.44
CA TYR A 83 -33.19 30.62 50.35
C TYR A 83 -34.46 30.01 50.96
N CYS A 84 -34.74 28.74 50.67
CA CYS A 84 -35.90 28.01 51.20
C CYS A 84 -35.75 27.66 52.70
N ASP A 85 -34.55 27.29 53.15
CA ASP A 85 -34.24 26.90 54.54
C ASP A 85 -34.05 28.11 55.48
N GLY A 86 -33.63 29.27 54.94
CA GLY A 86 -33.35 30.50 55.69
C GLY A 86 -34.54 31.07 56.47
N LEU A 87 -35.75 30.59 56.22
CA LEU A 87 -36.96 30.91 56.99
C LEU A 87 -37.04 30.19 58.34
N GLY A 88 -36.29 29.10 58.54
CA GLY A 88 -36.40 28.26 59.74
C GLY A 88 -35.51 28.64 60.93
N ARG A 89 -34.57 29.59 60.79
CA ARG A 89 -33.49 29.76 61.78
C ARG A 89 -33.11 31.17 62.25
N LYS A 90 -33.81 32.23 61.84
CA LYS A 90 -33.57 33.58 62.40
C LYS A 90 -34.88 34.29 62.77
N GLY A 91 -35.34 34.04 63.98
CA GLY A 91 -35.95 35.10 64.77
C GLY A 91 -34.85 36.11 65.12
N GLY A 92 -35.03 37.38 64.75
CA GLY A 92 -34.09 38.44 65.09
C GLY A 92 -33.87 39.46 63.97
N GLU A 93 -34.75 40.46 63.96
CA GLU A 93 -34.47 41.86 63.61
C GLU A 93 -33.97 42.23 62.19
N ARG A 94 -34.85 42.98 61.49
CA ARG A 94 -34.52 44.02 60.50
C ARG A 94 -34.10 43.66 59.07
N ALA A 95 -34.41 42.46 58.57
CA ALA A 95 -34.51 42.23 57.13
C ALA A 95 -35.97 41.94 56.77
N THR A 96 -36.52 42.63 55.77
CA THR A 96 -37.88 42.38 55.23
C THR A 96 -38.09 40.87 55.08
N ALA A 97 -39.03 40.29 55.84
CA ALA A 97 -39.32 38.85 55.80
C ALA A 97 -39.78 38.47 54.39
N ARG A 98 -38.87 37.94 53.58
CA ARG A 98 -39.18 37.47 52.22
C ARG A 98 -39.92 36.14 52.35
N VAL A 99 -41.13 36.06 51.81
CA VAL A 99 -41.99 34.86 51.86
C VAL A 99 -41.60 33.94 50.70
N VAL A 100 -41.17 32.72 51.01
CA VAL A 100 -40.97 31.65 50.01
C VAL A 100 -42.35 31.24 49.48
N THR A 101 -42.52 31.31 48.17
CA THR A 101 -43.77 30.98 47.51
C THR A 101 -43.78 29.51 47.06
N GLU A 102 -44.96 28.93 46.85
CA GLU A 102 -45.11 27.58 46.27
C GLU A 102 -44.41 27.46 44.91
N ARG A 103 -44.33 28.57 44.17
CA ARG A 103 -43.58 28.69 42.92
C ARG A 103 -42.08 28.43 43.13
N ASP A 104 -41.50 28.91 44.22
CA ASP A 104 -40.06 28.77 44.52
C ASP A 104 -39.72 27.31 44.88
N LEU A 105 -40.58 26.63 45.62
CA LEU A 105 -40.44 25.20 45.93
C LEU A 105 -40.57 24.33 44.66
N ARG A 106 -41.50 24.69 43.77
CA ARG A 106 -41.64 23.99 42.47
C ARG A 106 -40.42 24.21 41.58
N GLU A 107 -39.83 25.40 41.60
CA GLU A 107 -38.60 25.70 40.86
C GLU A 107 -37.40 24.93 41.44
N LEU A 108 -37.28 24.83 42.77
CA LEU A 108 -36.27 24.00 43.43
C LEU A 108 -36.38 22.53 43.00
N GLY A 109 -37.60 21.97 42.98
CA GLY A 109 -37.85 20.61 42.49
C GLY A 109 -37.42 20.40 41.04
N LYS A 110 -37.64 21.39 40.16
CA LYS A 110 -37.15 21.33 38.76
C LYS A 110 -35.61 21.31 38.69
N GLN A 111 -34.93 22.07 39.55
CA GLN A 111 -33.46 22.08 39.56
C GLN A 111 -32.87 20.74 40.04
N TYR A 112 -33.56 20.02 40.95
CA TYR A 112 -33.18 18.68 41.35
C TYR A 112 -33.33 17.67 40.21
N ASN A 113 -34.47 17.69 39.52
CA ASN A 113 -34.69 16.83 38.34
C ASN A 113 -33.63 17.10 37.27
N LEU A 114 -33.29 18.38 37.03
CA LEU A 114 -32.21 18.74 36.12
C LEU A 114 -30.89 18.12 36.55
N ARG A 115 -30.49 18.26 37.82
CA ARG A 115 -29.24 17.67 38.34
C ARG A 115 -29.20 16.15 38.11
N ASP A 116 -30.29 15.46 38.36
CA ASP A 116 -30.35 14.01 38.30
C ASP A 116 -30.35 13.50 36.84
N ASP A 117 -30.95 14.24 35.91
CA ASP A 117 -30.91 13.93 34.46
C ASP A 117 -29.58 14.30 33.78
N MET A 118 -28.81 15.23 34.35
CA MET A 118 -27.63 15.82 33.69
C MET A 118 -26.56 14.80 33.37
N GLU A 119 -26.27 13.85 34.25
CA GLU A 119 -25.25 12.82 33.99
C GLU A 119 -25.60 11.95 32.79
N ARG A 120 -26.87 11.51 32.71
CA ARG A 120 -27.37 10.72 31.58
C ARG A 120 -27.33 11.51 30.27
N LEU A 121 -27.73 12.78 30.30
CA LEU A 121 -27.71 13.66 29.12
C LEU A 121 -26.27 13.93 28.65
N HIS A 122 -25.35 14.20 29.58
CA HIS A 122 -23.92 14.40 29.30
C HIS A 122 -23.32 13.14 28.67
N GLN A 123 -23.59 11.97 29.24
CA GLN A 123 -23.09 10.71 28.72
C GLN A 123 -23.63 10.41 27.31
N SER A 124 -24.94 10.61 27.09
CA SER A 124 -25.54 10.44 25.76
C SER A 124 -24.90 11.37 24.73
N LYS A 125 -24.64 12.63 25.09
CA LYS A 125 -24.00 13.60 24.19
C LYS A 125 -22.55 13.22 23.85
N VAL A 126 -21.79 12.73 24.83
CA VAL A 126 -20.42 12.23 24.60
C VAL A 126 -20.45 11.00 23.69
N ASN A 127 -21.39 10.07 23.89
CA ASN A 127 -21.52 8.87 23.05
C ASN A 127 -21.82 9.23 21.59
N VAL A 128 -22.83 10.09 21.34
CA VAL A 128 -23.17 10.52 19.97
C VAL A 128 -21.99 11.21 19.28
N MET A 129 -21.25 12.01 20.04
CA MET A 129 -20.05 12.69 19.54
C MET A 129 -18.96 11.66 19.18
N ARG A 130 -18.68 10.68 20.04
CA ARG A 130 -17.73 9.60 19.75
C ARG A 130 -18.14 8.74 18.58
N ASP A 131 -19.42 8.37 18.45
CA ASP A 131 -19.92 7.60 17.31
C ASP A 131 -19.68 8.34 15.99
N LYS A 132 -19.88 9.66 15.99
CA LYS A 132 -19.58 10.51 14.83
C LYS A 132 -18.07 10.53 14.52
N GLN A 133 -17.23 10.65 15.55
CA GLN A 133 -15.78 10.63 15.41
C GLN A 133 -15.27 9.29 14.88
N SER A 134 -15.78 8.17 15.40
CA SER A 134 -15.44 6.82 14.93
C SER A 134 -15.80 6.63 13.46
N LYS A 135 -16.99 7.04 13.04
CA LYS A 135 -17.39 6.99 11.61
C LYS A 135 -16.49 7.84 10.72
N GLN A 136 -16.09 9.01 11.18
CA GLN A 136 -15.16 9.87 10.43
C GLN A 136 -13.77 9.25 10.32
N MET A 137 -13.29 8.60 11.39
CA MET A 137 -12.01 7.89 11.39
C MET A 137 -12.06 6.68 10.44
N GLU A 138 -13.11 5.87 10.53
CA GLU A 138 -13.34 4.73 9.64
C GLU A 138 -13.32 5.15 8.17
N GLN A 139 -14.08 6.18 7.80
CA GLN A 139 -14.08 6.71 6.43
C GLN A 139 -12.72 7.22 5.97
N LEU A 140 -11.93 7.80 6.88
CA LEU A 140 -10.56 8.22 6.56
C LEU A 140 -9.68 7.01 6.29
N LEU A 141 -9.71 6.00 7.17
CA LEU A 141 -8.91 4.78 7.04
C LEU A 141 -9.25 4.00 5.77
N THR A 142 -10.54 3.82 5.46
CA THR A 142 -10.96 3.16 4.21
C THR A 142 -10.41 3.88 2.98
N ARG A 143 -10.46 5.22 2.94
CA ARG A 143 -9.88 5.98 1.82
C ARG A 143 -8.36 5.80 1.71
N GLN A 144 -7.67 5.77 2.85
CA GLN A 144 -6.21 5.54 2.90
C GLN A 144 -5.86 4.12 2.42
N GLU A 145 -6.66 3.12 2.78
CA GLU A 145 -6.49 1.73 2.31
C GLU A 145 -6.71 1.62 0.79
N GLU A 146 -7.79 2.18 0.25
CA GLU A 146 -8.04 2.22 -1.19
C GLU A 146 -6.91 2.92 -1.95
N GLU A 147 -6.35 3.98 -1.36
CA GLU A 147 -5.24 4.73 -1.93
C GLU A 147 -3.94 3.90 -1.99
N LEU A 148 -3.66 3.10 -0.95
CA LEU A 148 -2.54 2.16 -0.93
C LEU A 148 -2.74 0.99 -1.90
N GLU A 149 -3.96 0.46 -2.00
CA GLU A 149 -4.31 -0.60 -2.94
C GLU A 149 -4.14 -0.14 -4.38
N LYS A 150 -4.59 1.07 -4.71
CA LYS A 150 -4.37 1.68 -6.04
C LYS A 150 -2.90 1.86 -6.36
N LEU A 151 -2.06 2.17 -5.37
CA LEU A 151 -0.62 2.28 -5.58
C LEU A 151 0.03 0.92 -5.84
N ALA A 152 -0.39 -0.11 -5.11
CA ALA A 152 0.07 -1.49 -5.32
C ALA A 152 -0.35 -2.02 -6.70
N ALA A 153 -1.61 -1.83 -7.09
CA ALA A 153 -2.08 -2.23 -8.42
C ALA A 153 -1.27 -1.58 -9.56
N ARG A 154 -0.92 -0.29 -9.42
CA ARG A 154 -0.05 0.40 -10.40
C ARG A 154 1.37 -0.15 -10.44
N GLN A 155 1.90 -0.56 -9.29
CA GLN A 155 3.21 -1.20 -9.22
C GLN A 155 3.19 -2.53 -9.99
N ASP A 156 2.15 -3.34 -9.76
CA ASP A 156 1.98 -4.63 -10.43
C ASP A 156 1.80 -4.42 -11.94
N ASP A 157 0.95 -3.49 -12.37
CA ASP A 157 0.77 -3.15 -13.79
C ASP A 157 2.09 -2.72 -14.48
N GLU A 158 2.92 -1.93 -13.80
CA GLU A 158 4.21 -1.47 -14.35
C GLU A 158 5.25 -2.61 -14.40
N LEU A 159 5.22 -3.52 -13.43
CA LEU A 159 6.07 -4.72 -13.44
C LEU A 159 5.65 -5.67 -14.56
N ASP A 160 4.35 -5.94 -14.70
CA ASP A 160 3.81 -6.79 -15.76
C ASP A 160 4.15 -6.23 -17.15
N ALA A 161 4.01 -4.93 -17.34
CA ALA A 161 4.41 -4.27 -18.60
C ALA A 161 5.92 -4.40 -18.87
N LEU A 162 6.76 -4.28 -17.83
CA LEU A 162 8.20 -4.45 -17.95
C LEU A 162 8.56 -5.91 -18.28
N GLU A 163 7.90 -6.88 -17.66
CA GLU A 163 8.08 -8.31 -17.91
C GLU A 163 7.64 -8.68 -19.33
N GLN A 164 6.50 -8.19 -19.80
CA GLN A 164 6.05 -8.41 -21.18
C GLN A 164 7.05 -7.84 -22.19
N SER A 165 7.54 -6.61 -21.96
CA SER A 165 8.54 -6.01 -22.85
C SER A 165 9.85 -6.79 -22.90
N PHE A 166 10.22 -7.44 -21.80
CA PHE A 166 11.40 -8.28 -21.73
C PHE A 166 11.21 -9.61 -22.44
N VAL A 167 10.05 -10.25 -22.30
CA VAL A 167 9.70 -11.46 -23.07
C VAL A 167 9.75 -11.18 -24.57
N ASP A 168 9.15 -10.08 -25.03
CA ASP A 168 9.19 -9.69 -26.44
C ASP A 168 10.64 -9.45 -26.93
N GLU A 169 11.49 -8.87 -26.09
CA GLU A 169 12.92 -8.70 -26.38
C GLU A 169 13.68 -10.03 -26.41
N GLU A 170 13.41 -10.95 -25.47
CA GLU A 170 14.01 -12.28 -25.44
C GLU A 170 13.67 -13.09 -26.70
N ASP A 171 12.40 -13.05 -27.12
CA ASP A 171 11.92 -13.74 -28.31
C ASP A 171 12.57 -13.18 -29.58
N GLY A 172 12.62 -11.84 -29.70
CA GLY A 172 13.30 -11.17 -30.80
C GLY A 172 14.81 -11.48 -30.83
N PHE A 173 15.45 -11.50 -29.66
CA PHE A 173 16.84 -11.89 -29.50
C PHE A 173 17.06 -13.33 -29.97
N PHE A 174 16.25 -14.28 -29.47
CA PHE A 174 16.34 -15.68 -29.82
C PHE A 174 16.17 -15.91 -31.33
N ALA A 175 15.14 -15.30 -31.94
CA ALA A 175 14.87 -15.42 -33.37
C ALA A 175 16.07 -14.97 -34.23
N VAL A 176 16.66 -13.81 -33.91
CA VAL A 176 17.82 -13.29 -34.66
C VAL A 176 19.04 -14.19 -34.51
N PHE A 177 19.30 -14.70 -33.30
CA PHE A 177 20.44 -15.58 -33.08
C PHE A 177 20.25 -16.95 -33.73
N GLN A 178 19.03 -17.50 -33.74
CA GLN A 178 18.73 -18.74 -34.45
C GLN A 178 18.89 -18.60 -35.96
N GLU A 179 18.38 -17.52 -36.56
CA GLU A 179 18.56 -17.25 -37.99
C GLU A 179 20.06 -17.17 -38.36
N ARG A 180 20.85 -16.48 -37.53
CA ARG A 180 22.31 -16.36 -37.73
C ARG A 180 23.03 -17.69 -37.56
N LYS A 181 22.65 -18.51 -36.57
CA LYS A 181 23.20 -19.87 -36.39
C LYS A 181 22.91 -20.75 -37.60
N MET A 182 21.68 -20.73 -38.11
CA MET A 182 21.29 -21.49 -39.30
C MET A 182 22.11 -21.07 -40.52
N LYS A 183 22.25 -19.76 -40.78
CA LYS A 183 23.09 -19.24 -41.87
C LYS A 183 24.55 -19.67 -41.72
N LEU A 184 25.07 -19.66 -40.50
CA LEU A 184 26.44 -20.06 -40.21
C LEU A 184 26.65 -21.56 -40.46
N ARG A 185 25.69 -22.40 -40.07
CA ARG A 185 25.66 -23.85 -40.32
C ARG A 185 25.66 -24.14 -41.82
N ILE A 186 24.73 -23.57 -42.58
CA ILE A 186 24.64 -23.73 -44.04
C ILE A 186 25.96 -23.34 -44.71
N ARG A 187 26.57 -22.22 -44.29
CA ARG A 187 27.85 -21.78 -44.85
C ARG A 187 28.97 -22.78 -44.56
N TRP A 188 29.06 -23.30 -43.34
CA TRP A 188 30.06 -24.31 -42.99
C TRP A 188 29.85 -25.59 -43.80
N ASP A 189 28.62 -26.08 -43.94
CA ASP A 189 28.29 -27.26 -44.73
C ASP A 189 28.72 -27.10 -46.19
N VAL A 190 28.38 -25.98 -46.83
CA VAL A 190 28.80 -25.68 -48.22
C VAL A 190 30.32 -25.60 -48.34
N THR A 191 31.00 -24.95 -47.40
CA THR A 191 32.46 -24.87 -47.44
C THR A 191 33.10 -26.25 -47.29
N GLU A 192 32.57 -27.08 -46.39
CA GLU A 192 33.04 -28.43 -46.16
C GLU A 192 32.85 -29.30 -47.41
N GLU A 193 31.69 -29.25 -48.07
CA GLU A 193 31.47 -29.97 -49.32
C GLU A 193 32.45 -29.55 -50.43
N ILE A 194 32.73 -28.25 -50.55
CA ILE A 194 33.72 -27.73 -51.51
C ILE A 194 35.12 -28.26 -51.19
N TRP A 195 35.53 -28.23 -49.93
CA TRP A 195 36.83 -28.74 -49.49
C TRP A 195 36.93 -30.25 -49.73
N ARG A 196 35.87 -31.00 -49.43
CA ARG A 196 35.79 -32.45 -49.65
C ARG A 196 35.98 -32.79 -51.12
N LYS A 197 35.18 -32.18 -52.02
CA LYS A 197 35.28 -32.40 -53.48
C LYS A 197 36.66 -32.04 -54.02
N LYS A 198 37.28 -30.96 -53.53
CA LYS A 198 38.65 -30.58 -53.92
C LYS A 198 39.70 -31.61 -53.48
N LEU A 199 39.51 -32.21 -52.30
CA LEU A 199 40.41 -33.24 -51.77
C LEU A 199 40.25 -34.57 -52.52
N GLU A 200 39.02 -34.97 -52.81
CA GLU A 200 38.70 -36.17 -53.60
C GLU A 200 39.32 -36.10 -55.00
N ALA A 201 39.22 -34.94 -55.67
CA ALA A 201 39.81 -34.73 -56.99
C ALA A 201 41.35 -34.83 -57.01
N ARG A 202 42.02 -34.47 -55.90
CA ARG A 202 43.49 -34.56 -55.79
C ARG A 202 43.97 -35.96 -55.48
N ASN A 203 43.26 -36.66 -54.60
CA ASN A 203 43.71 -37.93 -54.06
C ASN A 203 43.09 -39.14 -54.78
N ASN A 204 42.08 -38.91 -55.64
CA ASN A 204 41.33 -39.92 -56.38
C ASN A 204 40.65 -40.98 -55.48
N VAL A 205 40.29 -40.57 -54.26
CA VAL A 205 39.58 -41.37 -53.26
C VAL A 205 38.36 -40.57 -52.78
N LYS A 206 37.24 -41.25 -52.51
CA LYS A 206 36.04 -40.61 -51.93
C LYS A 206 36.18 -40.46 -50.41
N TYR A 207 35.80 -39.30 -49.87
CA TYR A 207 35.82 -39.01 -48.45
C TYR A 207 34.40 -38.99 -47.87
N ALA A 208 34.26 -39.40 -46.61
CA ALA A 208 33.01 -39.28 -45.88
C ALA A 208 32.72 -37.81 -45.51
N PRO A 209 31.44 -37.43 -45.30
CA PRO A 209 31.09 -36.14 -44.72
C PRO A 209 31.71 -35.94 -43.34
N ILE A 210 32.18 -34.73 -43.07
CA ILE A 210 32.56 -34.33 -41.71
C ILE A 210 31.29 -34.18 -40.88
N VAL A 211 31.35 -34.58 -39.61
CA VAL A 211 30.25 -34.39 -38.64
C VAL A 211 29.88 -32.90 -38.57
N PRO A 212 28.59 -32.54 -38.70
CA PRO A 212 28.15 -31.15 -38.63
C PRO A 212 28.61 -30.47 -37.34
N VAL A 213 28.90 -29.17 -37.43
CA VAL A 213 29.26 -28.39 -36.25
C VAL A 213 28.00 -28.18 -35.39
N GLU A 214 27.90 -28.94 -34.31
CA GLU A 214 26.85 -28.78 -33.31
C GLU A 214 27.06 -27.47 -32.52
N PHE A 215 25.97 -26.75 -32.21
CA PHE A 215 26.02 -25.69 -31.20
C PHE A 215 25.53 -26.29 -29.88
N GLU A 216 26.20 -26.03 -28.77
CA GLU A 216 25.87 -26.60 -27.44
C GLU A 216 24.42 -26.39 -26.98
N GLN A 217 23.69 -25.45 -27.58
CA GLN A 217 22.28 -25.18 -27.28
C GLN A 217 21.28 -26.06 -28.04
N ASP A 218 21.72 -26.78 -29.09
CA ASP A 218 20.87 -27.76 -29.79
C ASP A 218 20.53 -28.95 -28.86
N ASN A 219 21.42 -29.28 -27.91
CA ASN A 219 21.20 -30.34 -26.92
C ASN A 219 20.14 -29.99 -25.86
N ILE A 220 19.86 -28.71 -25.60
CA ILE A 220 18.89 -28.31 -24.56
C ILE A 220 17.45 -28.42 -25.06
N LEU A 221 17.22 -28.21 -26.37
CA LEU A 221 15.90 -28.39 -26.98
C LEU A 221 15.51 -29.88 -27.07
N ASP A 222 16.49 -30.77 -27.28
CA ASP A 222 16.26 -32.22 -27.32
C ASP A 222 16.00 -32.80 -25.91
N ASP A 223 16.71 -32.29 -24.89
CA ASP A 223 16.54 -32.72 -23.48
C ASP A 223 15.22 -32.20 -22.86
N THR A 224 14.80 -30.99 -23.22
CA THR A 224 13.50 -30.44 -22.76
C THR A 224 12.30 -31.12 -23.42
N LEU A 225 12.37 -31.46 -24.71
CA LEU A 225 11.34 -32.28 -25.39
C LEU A 225 11.30 -33.73 -24.88
N ALA A 226 12.45 -34.32 -24.53
CA ALA A 226 12.49 -35.64 -23.90
C ALA A 226 11.89 -35.63 -22.48
N SER A 227 12.15 -34.58 -21.69
CA SER A 227 11.64 -34.46 -20.31
C SER A 227 10.13 -34.20 -20.18
N VAL A 228 9.45 -33.79 -21.26
CA VAL A 228 7.99 -33.56 -21.28
C VAL A 228 7.21 -34.77 -21.80
N LEU A 229 7.90 -35.78 -22.33
CA LEU A 229 7.31 -37.01 -22.90
C LEU A 229 7.54 -38.27 -22.04
N GLU A 230 8.20 -38.15 -20.87
CA GLU A 230 8.26 -39.17 -19.80
C GLU A 230 7.33 -38.81 -18.63
#